data_AF-A0A7X1TQX1-F1
#
_entry.id   AF-A0A7X1TQX1-F1
#
_cell.length_a   1.000
_cell.length_b   1.000
_cell.length_c   1.000
_cell.angle_alpha   90.00
_cell.angle_beta   90.00
_cell.angle_gamma   90.00
#
_symmetry.space_group_name_H-M   'P 1'
#
loop_
_entity.id
_entity.type
_entity.pdbx_description
1 polymer ?
#
loop_
_entity_poly.entity_id
_entity_poly.type
_entity_poly.pdbx_seq_one_letter_code
_entity_poly.pdbx_strand_id
1 'polypeptide(L)'
;MKKTMMGAALLGTGLLAGCTMTGPGSLRVHEVALYGGTQERIVWVYGALEGGRGSVKVNGTPLDLRPQISDPLALPGTLSVNGAATYRLPTSTVTPKLAVTRDTLGRFSVPVNEARGTVYFTDGRTWLRLNGASGANLTALPVSGLRGAGELTDAEADVLSRALTGQGPLAVTVLPEAEVPDPRLTVEPTPAEYRHTALYIQSGVPTLAAQPGTPAAPPTAGGRVTVTELASGTNAAQNNPAVQLATSQSALNALYRVAYGNQTGAPGVPALRTGETVVGVFLGQRPTGGYGVRVTGASVQGGTLTLTVEIRSPGAGAITTQALTSPWTLVRVPGVFQSVQLVDGSGRPVQLGGGAGGQTR
;
A
#
# COMPACT_ATOMS: atom_id res chain seq x y z
N MET A 1 -33.00 -73.26 -34.34
CA MET A 1 -33.37 -72.40 -33.18
C MET A 1 -32.08 -72.00 -32.48
N LYS A 2 -31.70 -70.71 -32.58
CA LYS A 2 -30.39 -70.19 -32.19
C LYS A 2 -30.36 -69.88 -30.69
N LYS A 3 -29.37 -70.43 -29.98
CA LYS A 3 -28.96 -70.04 -28.63
C LYS A 3 -28.20 -68.72 -28.72
N THR A 4 -28.61 -67.72 -27.94
CA THR A 4 -27.84 -66.48 -27.77
C THR A 4 -27.43 -66.41 -26.30
N MET A 5 -26.14 -66.58 -26.04
CA MET A 5 -25.52 -66.42 -24.74
C MET A 5 -25.38 -64.94 -24.37
N MET A 6 -25.63 -64.67 -23.10
CA MET A 6 -25.46 -63.42 -22.36
C MET A 6 -23.97 -63.04 -22.33
N GLY A 7 -23.61 -61.88 -22.90
CA GLY A 7 -22.30 -61.27 -22.74
C GLY A 7 -22.27 -60.39 -21.49
N ALA A 8 -21.48 -60.78 -20.49
CA ALA A 8 -21.23 -60.00 -19.28
C ALA A 8 -20.30 -58.81 -19.59
N ALA A 9 -20.77 -57.61 -19.31
CA ALA A 9 -19.97 -56.39 -19.34
C ALA A 9 -19.10 -56.33 -18.07
N LEU A 10 -17.79 -56.53 -18.23
CA LEU A 10 -16.79 -56.22 -17.20
C LEU A 10 -16.56 -54.71 -17.16
N LEU A 11 -17.25 -54.05 -16.23
CA LEU A 11 -16.93 -52.70 -15.77
C LEU A 11 -15.59 -52.75 -15.03
N GLY A 12 -14.51 -52.39 -15.74
CA GLY A 12 -13.22 -52.12 -15.13
C GLY A 12 -13.25 -50.79 -14.40
N THR A 13 -13.69 -50.79 -13.14
CA THR A 13 -13.49 -49.67 -12.21
C THR A 13 -12.02 -49.63 -11.84
N GLY A 14 -11.25 -48.78 -12.52
CA GLY A 14 -9.92 -48.40 -12.08
C GLY A 14 -10.01 -47.66 -10.74
N LEU A 15 -9.75 -48.35 -9.64
CA LEU A 15 -9.50 -47.72 -8.35
C LEU A 15 -8.17 -46.93 -8.46
N LEU A 16 -8.28 -45.63 -8.70
CA LEU A 16 -7.23 -44.68 -8.35
C LEU A 16 -7.14 -44.65 -6.82
N ALA A 17 -6.25 -45.45 -6.25
CA ALA A 17 -5.85 -45.33 -4.86
C ALA A 17 -5.13 -43.99 -4.68
N GLY A 18 -5.90 -42.94 -4.40
CA GLY A 18 -5.36 -41.65 -4.00
C GLY A 18 -4.66 -41.80 -2.66
N CYS A 19 -3.32 -41.86 -2.67
CA CYS A 19 -2.53 -41.63 -1.47
C CYS A 19 -2.79 -40.18 -1.03
N THR A 20 -3.64 -40.01 -0.03
CA THR A 20 -3.98 -38.71 0.54
C THR A 20 -2.76 -38.13 1.24
N MET A 21 -2.51 -36.82 1.11
CA MET A 21 -1.75 -36.08 2.12
C MET A 21 -2.31 -36.43 3.51
N THR A 22 -1.48 -36.36 4.56
CA THR A 22 -1.92 -36.42 5.97
C THR A 22 -3.01 -35.37 6.24
N GLY A 23 -4.27 -35.72 5.92
CA GLY A 23 -5.49 -34.93 6.03
C GLY A 23 -5.52 -33.55 5.33
N PRO A 24 -6.71 -33.00 5.07
CA PRO A 24 -6.89 -31.58 4.75
C PRO A 24 -6.34 -30.63 5.85
N GLY A 25 -6.16 -31.12 7.08
CA GLY A 25 -5.67 -30.32 8.21
C GLY A 25 -4.21 -29.87 8.15
N SER A 26 -3.36 -30.48 7.30
CA SER A 26 -1.94 -30.08 7.16
C SER A 26 -1.64 -29.29 5.89
N LEU A 27 -2.56 -29.27 4.92
CA LEU A 27 -2.40 -28.56 3.66
C LEU A 27 -2.55 -27.06 3.90
N ARG A 28 -1.54 -26.29 3.49
CA ARG A 28 -1.62 -24.82 3.46
C ARG A 28 -1.17 -24.32 2.10
N VAL A 29 -1.83 -23.31 1.59
CA VAL A 29 -1.52 -22.73 0.27
C VAL A 29 -1.35 -21.25 0.42
N HIS A 30 -0.14 -20.76 0.16
CA HIS A 30 0.14 -19.35 0.15
C HIS A 30 0.49 -18.94 -1.26
N GLU A 31 0.00 -17.77 -1.66
CA GLU A 31 0.28 -17.24 -2.98
C GLU A 31 0.64 -15.77 -2.95
N VAL A 32 1.51 -15.41 -3.89
CA VAL A 32 1.83 -14.03 -4.21
C VAL A 32 1.55 -13.78 -5.69
N ALA A 33 0.70 -12.78 -5.97
CA ALA A 33 0.43 -12.30 -7.32
C ALA A 33 1.27 -11.06 -7.59
N LEU A 34 2.12 -11.12 -8.62
CA LEU A 34 3.00 -10.03 -9.04
C LEU A 34 2.43 -9.38 -10.30
N TYR A 35 2.28 -8.06 -10.25
CA TYR A 35 1.79 -7.23 -11.35
C TYR A 35 2.85 -6.21 -11.78
N GLY A 36 2.71 -5.68 -13.00
CA GLY A 36 3.58 -4.62 -13.51
C GLY A 36 4.79 -5.18 -14.25
N GLY A 37 6.00 -4.87 -13.77
CA GLY A 37 7.26 -5.26 -14.40
C GLY A 37 7.56 -6.76 -14.36
N THR A 38 6.90 -7.48 -13.45
CA THR A 38 6.84 -8.95 -13.44
C THR A 38 5.36 -9.33 -13.37
N GLN A 39 4.93 -10.25 -14.24
CA GLN A 39 3.53 -10.68 -14.35
C GLN A 39 3.44 -12.18 -14.14
N GLU A 40 3.40 -12.57 -12.89
CA GLU A 40 3.27 -13.97 -12.51
C GLU A 40 2.68 -14.12 -11.12
N ARG A 41 2.08 -15.27 -10.89
CA ARG A 41 1.59 -15.71 -9.60
C ARG A 41 2.42 -16.90 -9.17
N ILE A 42 2.99 -16.81 -7.98
CA ILE A 42 3.82 -17.84 -7.37
C ILE A 42 3.02 -18.44 -6.21
N VAL A 43 2.92 -19.77 -6.19
CA VAL A 43 2.13 -20.52 -5.22
C VAL A 43 3.04 -21.51 -4.49
N TRP A 44 3.11 -21.37 -3.18
CA TRP A 44 3.73 -22.33 -2.27
C TRP A 44 2.68 -23.26 -1.70
N VAL A 45 2.92 -24.57 -1.81
CA VAL A 45 2.07 -25.61 -1.23
C VAL A 45 2.82 -26.21 -0.05
N TYR A 46 2.29 -26.07 1.16
CA TYR A 46 2.85 -26.63 2.38
C TYR A 46 2.11 -27.90 2.79
N GLY A 47 2.86 -28.83 3.38
CA GLY A 47 2.29 -29.98 4.05
C GLY A 47 3.25 -31.15 4.11
N ALA A 48 2.74 -32.29 4.59
CA ALA A 48 3.47 -33.55 4.68
C ALA A 48 2.87 -34.58 3.73
N LEU A 49 3.73 -35.42 3.16
CA LEU A 49 3.35 -36.50 2.23
C LEU A 49 3.52 -37.85 2.91
N GLU A 50 2.47 -38.67 2.93
CA GLU A 50 2.60 -40.10 3.21
C GLU A 50 3.05 -40.83 1.95
N GLY A 51 4.14 -41.60 2.04
CA GLY A 51 4.67 -42.35 0.89
C GLY A 51 5.31 -41.50 -0.20
N GLY A 52 5.65 -40.23 0.07
CA GLY A 52 6.46 -39.38 -0.82
C GLY A 52 5.76 -38.91 -2.09
N ARG A 53 4.43 -38.96 -2.15
CA ARG A 53 3.62 -38.41 -3.25
C ARG A 53 2.27 -37.94 -2.74
N GLY A 54 1.70 -36.93 -3.38
CA GLY A 54 0.34 -36.46 -3.13
C GLY A 54 -0.21 -35.74 -4.36
N SER A 55 -1.43 -35.23 -4.27
CA SER A 55 -2.01 -34.40 -5.31
C SER A 55 -2.95 -33.34 -4.73
N VAL A 56 -3.11 -32.24 -5.46
CA VAL A 56 -4.04 -31.14 -5.16
C VAL A 56 -4.66 -30.68 -6.47
N LYS A 57 -5.88 -30.14 -6.45
CA LYS A 57 -6.41 -29.41 -7.61
C LYS A 57 -6.35 -27.92 -7.36
N VAL A 58 -5.87 -27.17 -8.35
CA VAL A 58 -5.88 -25.70 -8.34
C VAL A 58 -6.69 -25.24 -9.54
N ASN A 59 -7.76 -24.48 -9.30
CA ASN A 59 -8.76 -24.09 -10.30
C ASN A 59 -9.28 -25.28 -11.11
N GLY A 60 -9.46 -26.43 -10.45
CA GLY A 60 -9.90 -27.68 -11.07
C GLY A 60 -8.80 -28.47 -11.81
N THR A 61 -7.60 -27.89 -12.02
CA THR A 61 -6.46 -28.59 -12.64
C THR A 61 -5.75 -29.46 -11.60
N PRO A 62 -5.64 -30.79 -11.79
CA PRO A 62 -4.88 -31.66 -10.89
C PRO A 62 -3.37 -31.40 -11.02
N LEU A 63 -2.70 -31.27 -9.88
CA LEU A 63 -1.27 -31.06 -9.75
C LEU A 63 -0.66 -32.16 -8.87
N ASP A 64 0.51 -32.66 -9.27
CA ASP A 64 1.27 -33.67 -8.55
C ASP A 64 2.16 -33.01 -7.50
N LEU A 65 2.12 -33.54 -6.28
CA LEU A 65 2.95 -33.10 -5.15
C LEU A 65 4.02 -34.13 -4.85
N ARG A 66 5.26 -33.66 -4.65
CA ARG A 66 6.43 -34.48 -4.29
C ARG A 66 7.24 -33.80 -3.19
N PRO A 67 8.16 -34.51 -2.52
CA PRO A 67 9.13 -33.89 -1.63
C PRO A 67 9.80 -32.70 -2.32
N GLN A 68 10.10 -31.67 -1.54
CA GLN A 68 10.64 -30.43 -2.08
C GLN A 68 12.00 -30.66 -2.75
N ILE A 69 12.26 -29.89 -3.79
CA ILE A 69 13.54 -29.86 -4.51
C ILE A 69 14.34 -28.62 -4.12
N SER A 70 15.64 -28.64 -4.40
CA SER A 70 16.49 -27.47 -4.20
C SER A 70 16.18 -26.41 -5.25
N ASP A 71 15.74 -25.23 -4.82
CA ASP A 71 15.41 -24.08 -5.67
C ASP A 71 15.51 -22.78 -4.86
N PRO A 72 15.83 -21.63 -5.49
CA PRO A 72 15.88 -20.34 -4.79
C PRO A 72 14.59 -19.91 -4.06
N LEU A 73 13.42 -20.37 -4.52
CA LEU A 73 12.12 -20.13 -3.91
C LEU A 73 11.62 -21.29 -3.02
N ALA A 74 12.38 -22.37 -2.88
CA ALA A 74 12.03 -23.46 -1.99
C ALA A 74 12.08 -23.00 -0.53
N LEU A 75 11.10 -23.44 0.26
CA LEU A 75 10.95 -23.10 1.67
C LEU A 75 10.81 -24.35 2.55
N PRO A 76 11.27 -24.32 3.81
CA PRO A 76 11.02 -25.40 4.74
C PRO A 76 9.52 -25.73 4.86
N GLY A 77 9.17 -27.00 4.70
CA GLY A 77 7.79 -27.49 4.81
C GLY A 77 6.92 -27.28 3.57
N THR A 78 7.46 -26.71 2.49
CA THR A 78 6.80 -26.72 1.18
C THR A 78 7.03 -28.04 0.44
N LEU A 79 6.21 -28.31 -0.57
CA LEU A 79 6.28 -29.46 -1.46
C LEU A 79 6.56 -28.97 -2.88
N SER A 80 7.22 -29.79 -3.69
CA SER A 80 7.34 -29.49 -5.11
C SER A 80 6.03 -29.82 -5.82
N VAL A 81 5.64 -28.99 -6.78
CA VAL A 81 4.40 -29.07 -7.54
C VAL A 81 4.73 -29.29 -9.01
N ASN A 82 4.27 -30.38 -9.60
CA ASN A 82 4.61 -30.81 -10.97
C ASN A 82 6.13 -30.80 -11.26
N GLY A 83 6.95 -31.13 -10.24
CA GLY A 83 8.41 -31.17 -10.36
C GLY A 83 9.11 -29.80 -10.25
N ALA A 84 8.41 -28.73 -9.92
CA ALA A 84 8.98 -27.41 -9.63
C ALA A 84 8.79 -27.03 -8.15
N ALA A 85 9.63 -26.14 -7.60
CA ALA A 85 9.53 -25.77 -6.18
C ALA A 85 8.27 -24.98 -5.81
N THR A 86 7.68 -24.30 -6.78
CA THR A 86 6.45 -23.50 -6.67
C THR A 86 5.57 -23.74 -7.88
N TYR A 87 4.25 -23.69 -7.72
CA TYR A 87 3.35 -23.64 -8.87
C TYR A 87 3.25 -22.20 -9.39
N ARG A 88 3.31 -22.01 -10.72
CA ARG A 88 3.32 -20.69 -11.35
C ARG A 88 2.18 -20.54 -12.34
N LEU A 89 1.54 -19.37 -12.32
CA LEU A 89 0.44 -19.00 -13.21
C LEU A 89 0.69 -17.58 -13.74
N PRO A 90 0.20 -17.22 -14.94
CA PRO A 90 0.20 -15.83 -15.37
C PRO A 90 -0.79 -15.00 -14.53
N THR A 91 -0.52 -13.71 -14.39
CA THR A 91 -1.46 -12.71 -13.86
C THR A 91 -2.02 -11.84 -14.97
N SER A 92 -3.17 -11.24 -14.73
CA SER A 92 -3.76 -10.26 -15.64
C SER A 92 -2.89 -9.01 -15.78
N THR A 93 -2.92 -8.39 -16.96
CA THR A 93 -2.31 -7.08 -17.17
C THR A 93 -3.16 -6.00 -16.50
N VAL A 94 -2.50 -5.00 -15.91
CA VAL A 94 -3.16 -3.89 -15.22
C VAL A 94 -2.62 -2.56 -15.69
N THR A 95 -3.46 -1.53 -15.62
CA THR A 95 -2.97 -0.15 -15.74
C THR A 95 -1.95 0.13 -14.64
N PRO A 96 -0.95 1.00 -14.88
CA PRO A 96 0.06 1.30 -13.88
C PRO A 96 -0.55 1.71 -12.54
N LYS A 97 -0.08 1.07 -11.46
CA LYS A 97 -0.54 1.32 -10.08
C LYS A 97 0.54 1.95 -9.20
N LEU A 98 1.72 2.25 -9.74
CA LEU A 98 2.83 2.82 -8.99
C LEU A 98 3.82 3.50 -9.94
N ALA A 99 4.16 4.76 -9.70
CA ALA A 99 5.28 5.46 -10.32
C ALA A 99 6.13 6.18 -9.26
N VAL A 100 7.05 5.46 -8.65
CA VAL A 100 8.13 6.01 -7.83
C VAL A 100 9.22 6.58 -8.73
N THR A 101 9.75 7.73 -8.34
CA THR A 101 11.02 8.27 -8.84
C THR A 101 11.97 8.51 -7.66
N ARG A 102 13.28 8.47 -7.92
CA ARG A 102 14.33 8.76 -6.94
C ARG A 102 15.17 9.92 -7.44
N ASP A 103 15.55 10.86 -6.58
CA ASP A 103 16.45 11.93 -6.96
C ASP A 103 17.93 11.61 -6.65
N THR A 104 18.87 12.41 -7.16
CA THR A 104 20.30 12.21 -6.89
C THR A 104 20.71 12.49 -5.43
N LEU A 105 19.82 13.05 -4.60
CA LEU A 105 20.00 13.19 -3.15
C LEU A 105 19.40 11.99 -2.38
N GLY A 106 18.85 11.01 -3.09
CA GLY A 106 18.29 9.79 -2.53
C GLY A 106 16.88 9.92 -1.94
N ARG A 107 16.18 11.02 -2.25
CA ARG A 107 14.78 11.22 -1.87
C ARG A 107 13.86 10.63 -2.91
N PHE A 108 12.68 10.21 -2.48
CA PHE A 108 11.68 9.57 -3.34
C PHE A 108 10.50 10.50 -3.61
N SER A 109 9.91 10.37 -4.78
CA SER A 109 8.61 10.97 -5.10
C SER A 109 7.67 9.90 -5.61
N VAL A 110 6.44 9.91 -5.10
CA VAL A 110 5.37 8.99 -5.48
C VAL A 110 4.10 9.81 -5.69
N PRO A 111 3.54 9.87 -6.91
CA PRO A 111 2.34 10.65 -7.19
C PRO A 111 1.18 10.28 -6.28
N VAL A 112 0.40 11.30 -5.92
CA VAL A 112 -0.79 11.14 -5.08
C VAL A 112 -1.80 10.25 -5.83
N ASN A 113 -2.38 9.29 -5.11
CA ASN A 113 -3.35 8.29 -5.60
C ASN A 113 -2.78 7.11 -6.40
N GLU A 114 -1.47 7.00 -6.58
CA GLU A 114 -0.88 5.82 -7.22
C GLU A 114 -0.63 4.71 -6.20
N ALA A 115 0.22 4.95 -5.20
CA ALA A 115 0.36 3.99 -4.11
C ALA A 115 -0.70 4.19 -3.02
N ARG A 116 -1.46 3.12 -2.76
CA ARG A 116 -2.46 3.03 -1.69
C ARG A 116 -2.05 2.11 -0.53
N GLY A 117 -0.83 1.58 -0.60
CA GLY A 117 -0.25 0.68 0.39
C GLY A 117 1.16 1.10 0.81
N THR A 118 1.83 0.25 1.58
CA THR A 118 3.24 0.44 1.93
C THR A 118 4.10 0.29 0.68
N VAL A 119 5.02 1.23 0.46
CA VAL A 119 5.95 1.22 -0.66
C VAL A 119 7.34 0.81 -0.19
N TYR A 120 7.87 -0.22 -0.82
CA TYR A 120 9.22 -0.71 -0.68
C TYR A 120 10.03 -0.31 -1.92
N PHE A 121 11.31 -0.10 -1.73
CA PHE A 121 12.26 0.18 -2.81
C PHE A 121 13.49 -0.70 -2.63
N THR A 122 14.05 -1.18 -3.72
CA THR A 122 15.39 -1.75 -3.74
C THR A 122 16.20 -1.14 -4.87
N ASP A 123 17.48 -0.86 -4.62
CA ASP A 123 18.45 -0.50 -5.66
C ASP A 123 19.05 -1.74 -6.34
N GLY A 124 18.53 -2.93 -6.04
CA GLY A 124 19.06 -4.22 -6.46
C GLY A 124 20.07 -4.81 -5.49
N ARG A 125 20.34 -4.15 -4.34
CA ARG A 125 21.23 -4.65 -3.28
C ARG A 125 20.62 -4.53 -1.90
N THR A 126 20.00 -3.39 -1.61
CA THR A 126 19.44 -3.06 -0.29
C THR A 126 17.96 -2.77 -0.41
N TRP A 127 17.19 -3.19 0.60
CA TRP A 127 15.76 -2.91 0.67
C TRP A 127 15.48 -1.76 1.63
N LEU A 128 14.67 -0.83 1.18
CA LEU A 128 14.21 0.34 1.90
C LEU A 128 12.68 0.36 1.93
N ARG A 129 12.10 0.89 3.00
CA ARG A 129 10.68 1.20 3.10
C ARG A 129 10.50 2.70 3.16
N LEU A 130 9.67 3.24 2.27
CA LEU A 130 9.37 4.67 2.25
C LEU A 130 8.58 5.05 3.51
N ASN A 131 8.82 6.26 4.01
CA ASN A 131 8.14 6.81 5.18
C ASN A 131 6.68 7.23 4.93
N GLY A 132 6.24 7.22 3.66
CA GLY A 132 4.89 7.50 3.22
C GLY A 132 4.54 6.76 1.94
N ALA A 133 3.24 6.56 1.70
CA ALA A 133 2.72 5.89 0.50
C ALA A 133 2.70 6.82 -0.73
N SER A 134 2.60 8.14 -0.53
CA SER A 134 2.64 9.13 -1.60
C SER A 134 3.21 10.46 -1.11
N GLY A 135 3.66 11.30 -2.04
CA GLY A 135 4.26 12.61 -1.76
C GLY A 135 5.62 12.79 -2.43
N ALA A 136 6.16 14.00 -2.31
CA ALA A 136 7.51 14.33 -2.79
C ALA A 136 8.49 14.40 -1.62
N ASN A 137 9.78 14.25 -1.91
CA ASN A 137 10.88 14.30 -0.94
C ASN A 137 10.74 13.26 0.20
N LEU A 138 10.08 12.13 -0.07
CA LEU A 138 9.94 11.03 0.86
C LEU A 138 11.33 10.47 1.19
N THR A 139 11.52 10.15 2.46
CA THR A 139 12.70 9.43 2.93
C THR A 139 12.35 7.96 3.09
N ALA A 140 13.37 7.11 3.19
CA ALA A 140 13.17 5.69 3.37
C ALA A 140 14.08 5.14 4.47
N LEU A 141 13.62 4.10 5.15
CA LEU A 141 14.36 3.40 6.19
C LEU A 141 14.78 2.02 5.70
N PRO A 142 15.98 1.52 6.06
CA PRO A 142 16.39 0.18 5.70
C PRO A 142 15.48 -0.87 6.34
N VAL A 143 15.15 -1.91 5.57
CA VAL A 143 14.31 -3.03 6.00
C VAL A 143 14.87 -4.35 5.48
N SER A 144 14.44 -5.46 6.11
CA SER A 144 14.76 -6.81 5.64
C SER A 144 13.79 -7.22 4.54
N GLY A 145 14.06 -6.79 3.31
CA GLY A 145 13.26 -7.19 2.16
C GLY A 145 11.81 -6.71 2.22
N LEU A 146 10.90 -7.62 1.86
CA LEU A 146 9.45 -7.46 1.84
C LEU A 146 8.77 -7.97 3.12
N ARG A 147 9.51 -8.15 4.23
CA ARG A 147 8.88 -8.62 5.48
C ARG A 147 7.79 -7.65 5.93
N GLY A 148 6.62 -8.17 6.26
CA GLY A 148 5.43 -7.38 6.57
C GLY A 148 4.66 -6.84 5.36
N ALA A 149 5.01 -7.23 4.13
CA ALA A 149 4.23 -6.93 2.94
C ALA A 149 3.04 -7.89 2.80
N GLY A 150 1.82 -7.38 3.00
CA GLY A 150 0.59 -8.16 2.87
C GLY A 150 0.51 -9.29 3.90
N GLU A 151 0.15 -10.48 3.42
CA GLU A 151 0.01 -11.70 4.23
C GLU A 151 1.24 -12.62 4.16
N LEU A 152 2.31 -12.21 3.46
CA LEU A 152 3.55 -12.98 3.35
C LEU A 152 4.09 -13.33 4.74
N THR A 153 4.49 -14.59 4.92
CA THR A 153 5.35 -14.96 6.04
C THR A 153 6.74 -14.34 5.86
N ASP A 154 7.49 -14.19 6.95
CA ASP A 154 8.87 -13.67 6.89
C ASP A 154 9.77 -14.50 5.95
N ALA A 155 9.59 -15.82 5.94
CA ALA A 155 10.38 -16.71 5.08
C ALA A 155 10.04 -16.53 3.59
N GLU A 156 8.76 -16.37 3.25
CA GLU A 156 8.30 -16.07 1.89
C GLU A 156 8.78 -14.71 1.43
N ALA A 157 8.67 -13.71 2.30
CA ALA A 157 9.19 -12.38 2.04
C ALA A 157 10.70 -12.42 1.76
N ASP A 158 11.47 -13.20 2.51
CA ASP A 158 12.93 -13.31 2.31
C ASP A 158 13.29 -13.97 0.97
N VAL A 159 12.66 -15.10 0.60
CA VAL A 159 12.93 -15.74 -0.71
C VAL A 159 12.50 -14.84 -1.86
N LEU A 160 11.33 -14.19 -1.75
CA LEU A 160 10.82 -13.31 -2.79
C LEU A 160 11.71 -12.07 -2.93
N SER A 161 12.14 -11.48 -1.82
CA SER A 161 13.07 -10.34 -1.83
C SER A 161 14.37 -10.69 -2.53
N ARG A 162 14.94 -11.86 -2.25
CA ARG A 162 16.15 -12.34 -2.93
C ARG A 162 15.92 -12.57 -4.43
N ALA A 163 14.77 -13.14 -4.81
CA ALA A 163 14.44 -13.38 -6.22
C ALA A 163 14.21 -12.08 -7.02
N LEU A 164 13.71 -11.04 -6.37
CA LEU A 164 13.55 -9.70 -6.97
C LEU A 164 14.85 -8.88 -6.93
N THR A 165 15.78 -9.21 -6.03
CA THR A 165 17.10 -8.57 -5.94
C THR A 165 17.94 -8.95 -7.17
N GLY A 166 18.68 -7.99 -7.73
CA GLY A 166 19.47 -8.19 -8.95
C GLY A 166 18.76 -7.76 -10.25
N GLN A 167 17.48 -7.38 -10.20
CA GLN A 167 16.74 -6.85 -11.35
C GLN A 167 16.91 -5.32 -11.54
N GLY A 168 17.90 -4.73 -10.86
CA GLY A 168 18.10 -3.29 -10.81
C GLY A 168 17.12 -2.58 -9.86
N PRO A 169 16.94 -1.25 -10.01
CA PRO A 169 16.05 -0.48 -9.14
C PRO A 169 14.59 -0.87 -9.31
N LEU A 170 13.95 -1.32 -8.25
CA LEU A 170 12.53 -1.68 -8.20
C LEU A 170 11.81 -0.88 -7.12
N ALA A 171 10.54 -0.57 -7.38
CA ALA A 171 9.60 -0.16 -6.34
C ALA A 171 8.44 -1.16 -6.28
N VAL A 172 8.02 -1.51 -5.07
CA VAL A 172 7.02 -2.54 -4.81
C VAL A 172 5.97 -1.97 -3.86
N THR A 173 4.68 -2.07 -4.20
CA THR A 173 3.58 -1.75 -3.29
C THR A 173 2.67 -2.95 -3.10
N VAL A 174 2.14 -3.11 -1.90
CA VAL A 174 1.03 -4.04 -1.63
C VAL A 174 -0.24 -3.46 -2.22
N LEU A 175 -0.95 -4.23 -3.03
CA LEU A 175 -2.26 -3.87 -3.56
C LEU A 175 -3.34 -4.22 -2.53
N PRO A 176 -4.29 -3.31 -2.24
CA PRO A 176 -5.47 -3.65 -1.46
C PRO A 176 -6.30 -4.74 -2.17
N GLU A 177 -6.90 -5.67 -1.43
CA GLU A 177 -7.70 -6.78 -1.99
C GLU A 177 -8.75 -6.30 -3.00
N ALA A 178 -9.40 -5.15 -2.73
CA ALA A 178 -10.42 -4.57 -3.60
C ALA A 178 -9.89 -4.11 -4.98
N GLU A 179 -8.57 -4.01 -5.15
CA GLU A 179 -7.90 -3.59 -6.38
C GLU A 179 -7.19 -4.75 -7.09
N VAL A 180 -7.21 -5.95 -6.52
CA VAL A 180 -6.60 -7.14 -7.10
C VAL A 180 -7.47 -7.61 -8.28
N PRO A 181 -6.93 -7.65 -9.51
CA PRO A 181 -7.70 -8.03 -10.70
C PRO A 181 -8.04 -9.51 -10.76
N ASP A 182 -7.11 -10.35 -10.34
CA ASP A 182 -7.26 -11.80 -10.44
C ASP A 182 -7.80 -12.37 -9.12
N PRO A 183 -8.87 -13.16 -9.15
CA PRO A 183 -9.44 -13.75 -7.94
C PRO A 183 -8.47 -14.73 -7.27
N ARG A 184 -8.74 -15.03 -6.00
CA ARG A 184 -8.06 -16.10 -5.26
C ARG A 184 -8.26 -17.45 -5.97
N LEU A 185 -7.24 -18.30 -5.91
CA LEU A 185 -7.29 -19.64 -6.48
C LEU A 185 -8.23 -20.55 -5.69
N THR A 186 -8.99 -21.38 -6.41
CA THR A 186 -9.76 -22.46 -5.81
C THR A 186 -8.87 -23.68 -5.62
N VAL A 187 -8.76 -24.18 -4.40
CA VAL A 187 -7.88 -25.32 -4.06
C VAL A 187 -8.70 -26.47 -3.46
N GLU A 188 -8.48 -27.69 -3.97
CA GLU A 188 -9.10 -28.92 -3.46
C GLU A 188 -8.04 -30.00 -3.12
N PRO A 189 -8.08 -30.62 -1.93
CA PRO A 189 -9.01 -30.34 -0.83
C PRO A 189 -8.81 -28.92 -0.27
N THR A 190 -9.84 -28.37 0.37
CA THR A 190 -9.77 -27.03 0.96
C THR A 190 -8.60 -26.97 1.95
N PRO A 191 -7.66 -26.02 1.80
CA PRO A 191 -6.51 -25.93 2.68
C PRO A 191 -6.91 -25.43 4.06
N ALA A 192 -6.18 -25.86 5.09
CA ALA A 192 -6.34 -25.40 6.46
C ALA A 192 -5.94 -23.93 6.65
N GLU A 193 -4.99 -23.44 5.84
CA GLU A 193 -4.59 -22.03 5.78
C GLU A 193 -4.43 -21.61 4.32
N TYR A 194 -5.02 -20.46 3.98
CA TYR A 194 -4.87 -19.84 2.68
C TYR A 194 -4.44 -18.39 2.85
N ARG A 195 -3.32 -18.01 2.25
CA ARG A 195 -2.81 -16.63 2.29
C ARG A 195 -2.66 -16.07 0.89
N HIS A 196 -3.03 -14.81 0.73
CA HIS A 196 -2.95 -14.12 -0.55
C HIS A 196 -2.29 -12.76 -0.37
N THR A 197 -1.24 -12.50 -1.16
CA THR A 197 -0.64 -11.17 -1.25
C THR A 197 -0.55 -10.74 -2.71
N ALA A 198 -1.07 -9.57 -3.03
CA ALA A 198 -0.90 -8.96 -4.34
C ALA A 198 0.12 -7.81 -4.27
N LEU A 199 1.11 -7.85 -5.15
CA LEU A 199 2.17 -6.85 -5.24
C LEU A 199 2.18 -6.24 -6.62
N TYR A 200 2.28 -4.92 -6.70
CA TYR A 200 2.61 -4.24 -7.94
C TYR A 200 4.08 -3.82 -7.93
N ILE A 201 4.80 -4.18 -8.99
CA ILE A 201 6.22 -3.93 -9.18
C ILE A 201 6.40 -2.93 -10.31
N GLN A 202 7.01 -1.80 -9.98
CA GLN A 202 7.57 -0.89 -10.97
C GLN A 202 9.06 -1.22 -11.16
N SER A 203 9.41 -1.67 -12.35
CA SER A 203 10.80 -1.89 -12.75
C SER A 203 11.46 -0.60 -13.24
N GLY A 204 12.76 -0.47 -13.01
CA GLY A 204 13.56 0.62 -13.55
C GLY A 204 13.19 1.98 -12.96
N VAL A 205 13.11 2.05 -11.62
CA VAL A 205 12.82 3.30 -10.92
C VAL A 205 13.77 4.40 -11.39
N PRO A 206 13.27 5.46 -12.07
CA PRO A 206 14.13 6.45 -12.69
C PRO A 206 14.84 7.28 -11.63
N THR A 207 16.13 7.52 -11.85
CA THR A 207 16.90 8.48 -11.08
C THR A 207 16.88 9.82 -11.80
N LEU A 208 16.25 10.81 -11.19
CA LEU A 208 16.17 12.18 -11.69
C LEU A 208 17.25 13.02 -11.03
N ALA A 209 17.77 14.04 -11.73
CA ALA A 209 18.61 15.03 -11.09
C ALA A 209 17.85 15.60 -9.91
N ALA A 210 18.46 15.60 -8.73
CA ALA A 210 17.92 16.35 -7.62
C ALA A 210 17.81 17.80 -8.08
N GLN A 211 16.59 18.29 -8.16
CA GLN A 211 16.39 19.72 -8.26
C GLN A 211 17.12 20.30 -7.05
N PRO A 212 18.07 21.23 -7.25
CA PRO A 212 18.62 21.97 -6.14
C PRO A 212 17.41 22.46 -5.36
N GLY A 213 17.28 22.04 -4.11
CA GLY A 213 16.72 22.95 -3.16
C GLY A 213 17.66 24.14 -3.27
N THR A 214 17.23 25.21 -3.95
CA THR A 214 17.95 26.47 -3.90
C THR A 214 18.30 26.65 -2.43
N PRO A 215 19.59 26.86 -2.06
CA PRO A 215 19.94 27.12 -0.67
C PRO A 215 18.91 28.10 -0.16
N ALA A 216 18.23 27.74 0.93
CA ALA A 216 17.19 28.57 1.50
C ALA A 216 17.84 29.93 1.79
N ALA A 217 17.69 30.85 0.84
CA ALA A 217 17.84 32.25 1.10
C ALA A 217 16.87 32.53 2.26
N PRO A 218 17.26 33.36 3.23
CA PRO A 218 16.31 33.82 4.27
C PRO A 218 15.01 34.19 3.58
N PRO A 219 13.84 33.79 4.12
CA PRO A 219 12.59 33.65 3.37
C PRO A 219 12.26 34.93 2.61
N THR A 220 12.73 35.02 1.37
CA THR A 220 12.29 36.03 0.44
C THR A 220 10.92 35.56 0.03
N ALA A 221 9.90 36.35 0.37
CA ALA A 221 8.49 36.05 0.15
C ALA A 221 8.28 35.32 -1.19
N GLY A 222 8.13 33.99 -1.13
CA GLY A 222 7.60 33.22 -2.24
C GLY A 222 6.27 33.87 -2.61
N GLY A 223 5.98 33.97 -3.92
CA GLY A 223 4.81 34.70 -4.43
C GLY A 223 3.62 34.36 -3.55
N ARG A 224 3.14 35.34 -2.77
CA ARG A 224 2.07 35.10 -1.80
C ARG A 224 0.88 34.60 -2.60
N VAL A 225 0.38 33.45 -2.22
CA VAL A 225 -0.80 32.88 -2.85
C VAL A 225 -1.97 33.10 -1.92
N THR A 226 -3.06 33.61 -2.49
CA THR A 226 -4.28 33.86 -1.75
C THR A 226 -4.87 32.54 -1.27
N VAL A 227 -5.06 32.42 0.04
CA VAL A 227 -5.72 31.27 0.66
C VAL A 227 -7.18 31.63 0.89
N THR A 228 -8.08 30.78 0.44
CA THR A 228 -9.50 30.87 0.80
C THR A 228 -9.86 29.68 1.67
N GLU A 229 -10.21 29.91 2.93
CA GLU A 229 -10.78 28.87 3.77
C GLU A 229 -12.16 28.46 3.21
N LEU A 230 -12.32 27.16 2.94
CA LEU A 230 -13.60 26.61 2.49
C LEU A 230 -14.43 26.14 3.66
N ALA A 231 -13.77 25.48 4.61
CA ALA A 231 -14.38 24.94 5.81
C ALA A 231 -13.31 24.56 6.84
N SER A 232 -13.71 24.50 8.09
CA SER A 232 -12.93 23.94 9.19
C SER A 232 -13.85 23.28 10.20
N GLY A 233 -13.28 22.41 11.03
CA GLY A 233 -14.05 21.68 12.02
C GLY A 233 -13.18 20.89 12.99
N THR A 234 -13.83 20.32 13.99
CA THR A 234 -13.16 19.56 15.07
C THR A 234 -13.42 18.06 15.01
N ASN A 235 -14.20 17.57 14.04
CA ASN A 235 -14.67 16.18 14.01
C ASN A 235 -14.62 15.60 12.59
N ALA A 236 -13.42 15.39 12.04
CA ALA A 236 -13.23 14.62 10.81
C ALA A 236 -13.28 13.11 11.06
N ALA A 237 -13.61 12.33 10.03
CA ALA A 237 -13.47 10.87 9.99
C ALA A 237 -12.03 10.40 9.73
N GLN A 238 -11.04 11.26 9.99
CA GLN A 238 -9.62 10.98 9.86
C GLN A 238 -8.99 10.94 11.25
N ASN A 239 -8.54 9.75 11.66
CA ASN A 239 -7.98 9.54 12.99
C ASN A 239 -6.46 9.72 13.03
N ASN A 240 -5.79 9.59 11.89
CA ASN A 240 -4.34 9.79 11.79
C ASN A 240 -4.04 11.17 11.18
N PRO A 241 -2.99 11.86 11.64
CA PRO A 241 -2.61 13.13 11.03
C PRO A 241 -2.29 12.96 9.55
N ALA A 242 -2.82 13.85 8.71
CA ALA A 242 -2.69 13.75 7.26
C ALA A 242 -2.80 15.13 6.58
N VAL A 243 -2.13 15.26 5.43
CA VAL A 243 -2.38 16.35 4.49
C VAL A 243 -2.77 15.75 3.16
N GLN A 244 -3.85 16.25 2.56
CA GLN A 244 -4.40 15.71 1.32
C GLN A 244 -4.68 16.85 0.34
N LEU A 245 -4.37 16.64 -0.95
CA LEU A 245 -4.63 17.59 -2.02
C LEU A 245 -5.76 17.08 -2.91
N ALA A 246 -6.61 18.00 -3.37
CA ALA A 246 -7.61 17.78 -4.40
C ALA A 246 -7.38 18.75 -5.56
N THR A 247 -7.02 18.19 -6.71
CA THR A 247 -6.88 18.89 -8.00
C THR A 247 -7.98 18.49 -8.98
N SER A 248 -8.94 17.67 -8.54
CA SER A 248 -10.12 17.26 -9.31
C SER A 248 -11.39 17.31 -8.45
N GLN A 249 -12.56 17.40 -9.09
CA GLN A 249 -13.84 17.42 -8.37
C GLN A 249 -14.07 16.14 -7.55
N SER A 250 -13.68 14.97 -8.07
CA SER A 250 -13.81 13.70 -7.36
C SER A 250 -12.92 13.65 -6.12
N ALA A 251 -11.68 14.16 -6.21
CA ALA A 251 -10.79 14.27 -5.06
C ALA A 251 -11.34 15.27 -4.01
N LEU A 252 -11.93 16.37 -4.46
CA LEU A 252 -12.57 17.35 -3.57
C LEU A 252 -13.77 16.75 -2.83
N ASN A 253 -14.62 15.98 -3.53
CA ASN A 253 -15.72 15.26 -2.93
C ASN A 253 -15.23 14.26 -1.86
N ALA A 254 -14.11 13.57 -2.13
CA ALA A 254 -13.50 12.66 -1.16
C ALA A 254 -12.97 13.40 0.08
N LEU A 255 -12.32 14.57 -0.09
CA LEU A 255 -11.88 15.42 1.02
C LEU A 255 -13.05 15.83 1.92
N TYR A 256 -14.16 16.26 1.33
CA TYR A 256 -15.36 16.65 2.08
C TYR A 256 -15.97 15.48 2.85
N ARG A 257 -16.00 14.29 2.26
CA ARG A 257 -16.46 13.08 2.95
C ARG A 257 -15.60 12.74 4.18
N VAL A 258 -14.28 12.95 4.10
CA VAL A 258 -13.39 12.77 5.25
C VAL A 258 -13.63 13.86 6.30
N ALA A 259 -13.68 15.12 5.88
CA ALA A 259 -13.85 16.28 6.74
C ALA A 259 -15.18 16.26 7.53
N TYR A 260 -16.26 15.86 6.88
CA TYR A 260 -17.61 15.80 7.46
C TYR A 260 -18.06 14.39 7.88
N GLY A 261 -17.22 13.36 7.74
CA GLY A 261 -17.65 11.97 7.89
C GLY A 261 -18.16 11.57 9.27
N ASN A 262 -17.82 12.35 10.32
CA ASN A 262 -18.32 12.15 11.69
C ASN A 262 -19.44 13.14 12.07
N GLN A 263 -20.07 13.79 11.10
CA GLN A 263 -21.11 14.81 11.30
C GLN A 263 -22.38 14.45 10.54
N THR A 264 -23.54 14.70 11.14
CA THR A 264 -24.84 14.53 10.48
C THR A 264 -25.14 15.76 9.63
N GLY A 265 -25.06 15.61 8.30
CA GLY A 265 -25.27 16.68 7.34
C GLY A 265 -23.95 17.31 6.87
N ALA A 266 -23.49 16.90 5.69
CA ALA A 266 -22.37 17.56 5.01
C ALA A 266 -22.92 18.67 4.11
N PRO A 267 -22.29 19.87 4.08
CA PRO A 267 -22.66 20.90 3.13
C PRO A 267 -22.37 20.43 1.70
N GLY A 268 -23.06 21.05 0.73
CA GLY A 268 -22.77 20.83 -0.69
C GLY A 268 -21.31 21.12 -1.01
N VAL A 269 -20.64 20.19 -1.69
CA VAL A 269 -19.24 20.36 -2.09
C VAL A 269 -19.18 21.43 -3.19
N PRO A 270 -18.34 22.48 -3.05
CA PRO A 270 -18.23 23.49 -4.09
C PRO A 270 -17.60 22.91 -5.36
N ALA A 271 -17.87 23.54 -6.49
CA ALA A 271 -17.18 23.22 -7.74
C ALA A 271 -15.71 23.65 -7.66
N LEU A 272 -14.80 22.75 -7.99
CA LEU A 272 -13.38 23.05 -8.16
C LEU A 272 -13.16 23.71 -9.52
N ARG A 273 -12.56 24.91 -9.55
CA ARG A 273 -12.27 25.58 -10.83
C ARG A 273 -10.97 25.05 -11.42
N THR A 274 -10.85 25.16 -12.74
CA THR A 274 -9.61 24.84 -13.45
C THR A 274 -8.46 25.68 -12.92
N GLY A 275 -7.35 25.04 -12.58
CA GLY A 275 -6.19 25.74 -12.03
C GLY A 275 -6.28 26.05 -10.54
N GLU A 276 -7.17 25.40 -9.78
CA GLU A 276 -7.22 25.49 -8.32
C GLU A 276 -6.82 24.16 -7.68
N THR A 277 -6.26 24.24 -6.47
CA THR A 277 -6.02 23.09 -5.59
C THR A 277 -6.71 23.34 -4.26
N VAL A 278 -7.39 22.32 -3.73
CA VAL A 278 -7.87 22.32 -2.35
C VAL A 278 -6.96 21.45 -1.51
N VAL A 279 -6.52 21.96 -0.36
CA VAL A 279 -5.69 21.24 0.59
C VAL A 279 -6.49 21.01 1.86
N GLY A 280 -6.59 19.75 2.28
CA GLY A 280 -7.11 19.36 3.58
C GLY A 280 -5.98 19.07 4.56
N VAL A 281 -5.97 19.78 5.69
CA VAL A 281 -5.04 19.55 6.80
C VAL A 281 -5.81 18.90 7.93
N PHE A 282 -5.42 17.70 8.33
CA PHE A 282 -6.07 16.91 9.37
C PHE A 282 -5.06 16.64 10.50
N LEU A 283 -5.41 17.01 11.72
CA LEU A 283 -4.55 16.77 12.88
C LEU A 283 -4.60 15.31 13.36
N GLY A 284 -5.59 14.54 12.91
CA GLY A 284 -5.92 13.24 13.49
C GLY A 284 -6.58 13.39 14.87
N GLN A 285 -6.76 12.28 15.56
CA GLN A 285 -7.47 12.23 16.83
C GLN A 285 -6.70 12.98 17.93
N ARG A 286 -7.44 13.71 18.76
CA ARG A 286 -6.96 14.47 19.92
C ARG A 286 -7.80 14.12 21.15
N PRO A 287 -7.17 14.04 22.33
CA PRO A 287 -7.80 13.47 23.53
C PRO A 287 -8.86 14.39 24.17
N THR A 288 -8.82 15.68 23.88
CA THR A 288 -9.73 16.68 24.46
C THR A 288 -10.23 17.66 23.40
N GLY A 289 -11.24 18.44 23.76
CA GLY A 289 -11.55 19.68 23.04
C GLY A 289 -10.44 20.72 23.18
N GLY A 290 -10.50 21.76 22.35
CA GLY A 290 -9.58 22.91 22.37
C GLY A 290 -8.38 22.81 21.41
N TYR A 291 -8.23 21.67 20.73
CA TYR A 291 -7.31 21.57 19.58
C TYR A 291 -7.93 22.16 18.32
N GLY A 292 -7.11 22.78 17.50
CA GLY A 292 -7.55 23.36 16.22
C GLY A 292 -6.39 23.50 15.25
N VAL A 293 -6.71 23.63 13.97
CA VAL A 293 -5.73 23.96 12.93
C VAL A 293 -6.30 25.04 12.03
N ARG A 294 -5.48 26.02 11.71
CA ARG A 294 -5.81 27.11 10.79
C ARG A 294 -4.67 27.32 9.82
N VAL A 295 -4.97 27.59 8.55
CA VAL A 295 -3.98 28.06 7.59
C VAL A 295 -3.96 29.58 7.63
N THR A 296 -2.81 30.17 7.94
CA THR A 296 -2.63 31.62 8.06
C THR A 296 -1.96 32.24 6.85
N GLY A 297 -1.39 31.43 5.96
CA GLY A 297 -0.81 31.90 4.71
C GLY A 297 -0.46 30.78 3.75
N ALA A 298 -0.22 31.14 2.50
CA ALA A 298 0.38 30.27 1.51
C ALA A 298 1.42 31.02 0.68
N SER A 299 2.45 30.29 0.29
CA SER A 299 3.44 30.75 -0.66
C SER A 299 3.79 29.63 -1.61
N VAL A 300 4.23 30.00 -2.81
CA VAL A 300 4.69 29.03 -3.81
C VAL A 300 6.14 29.32 -4.12
N GLN A 301 6.95 28.26 -4.10
CA GLN A 301 8.35 28.32 -4.48
C GLN A 301 8.71 27.03 -5.22
N GLY A 302 9.30 27.17 -6.42
CA GLY A 302 9.74 26.03 -7.21
C GLY A 302 8.64 25.00 -7.50
N GLY A 303 7.39 25.43 -7.67
CA GLY A 303 6.25 24.54 -7.91
C GLY A 303 5.72 23.79 -6.68
N THR A 304 6.32 24.00 -5.50
CA THR A 304 5.82 23.45 -4.23
C THR A 304 4.98 24.49 -3.49
N LEU A 305 3.80 24.07 -3.03
CA LEU A 305 2.94 24.88 -2.17
C LEU A 305 3.42 24.78 -0.72
N THR A 306 3.70 25.91 -0.08
CA THR A 306 3.98 25.98 1.35
C THR A 306 2.82 26.64 2.06
N LEU A 307 2.17 25.92 2.97
CA LEU A 307 1.11 26.46 3.83
C LEU A 307 1.68 26.81 5.20
N THR A 308 1.47 28.04 5.63
CA THR A 308 1.71 28.45 7.01
C THR A 308 0.50 28.04 7.83
N VAL A 309 0.73 27.21 8.85
CA VAL A 309 -0.32 26.68 9.72
C VAL A 309 -0.12 27.12 11.16
N GLU A 310 -1.23 27.40 11.82
CA GLU A 310 -1.33 27.62 13.25
C GLU A 310 -2.08 26.43 13.86
N ILE A 311 -1.39 25.67 14.72
CA ILE A 311 -1.99 24.58 15.47
C ILE A 311 -2.29 25.10 16.87
N ARG A 312 -3.57 25.15 17.21
CA ARG A 312 -4.04 25.48 18.55
C ARG A 312 -4.01 24.22 19.41
N SER A 313 -3.42 24.33 20.59
CA SER A 313 -3.51 23.34 21.65
C SER A 313 -4.08 24.00 22.92
N PRO A 314 -4.79 23.24 23.78
CA PRO A 314 -5.17 23.74 25.09
C PRO A 314 -3.93 24.07 25.93
N GLY A 315 -3.99 25.18 26.68
CA GLY A 315 -2.93 25.53 27.63
C GLY A 315 -2.82 24.52 28.77
N ALA A 316 -1.64 24.46 29.41
CA ALA A 316 -1.45 23.65 30.60
C ALA A 316 -2.45 24.05 31.70
N GLY A 317 -3.20 23.08 32.24
CA GLY A 317 -4.23 23.33 33.25
C GLY A 317 -5.54 23.93 32.72
N ALA A 318 -5.70 24.08 31.40
CA ALA A 318 -6.95 24.55 30.82
C ALA A 318 -8.08 23.54 31.09
N ILE A 319 -9.22 24.05 31.57
CA ILE A 319 -10.45 23.25 31.67
C ILE A 319 -10.93 22.96 30.24
N THR A 320 -10.88 21.70 29.84
CA THR A 320 -11.28 21.22 28.51
C THR A 320 -12.36 20.18 28.60
N THR A 321 -13.15 20.04 27.54
CA THR A 321 -14.09 18.93 27.40
C THR A 321 -13.32 17.63 27.16
N GLN A 322 -13.67 16.59 27.91
CA GLN A 322 -13.12 15.24 27.73
C GLN A 322 -13.86 14.54 26.58
N ALA A 323 -13.58 14.96 25.35
CA ALA A 323 -14.16 14.41 24.14
C ALA A 323 -13.07 14.23 23.09
N LEU A 324 -13.06 13.05 22.45
CA LEU A 324 -12.19 12.81 21.31
C LEU A 324 -12.60 13.73 20.16
N THR A 325 -11.63 14.46 19.63
CA THR A 325 -11.82 15.35 18.48
C THR A 325 -10.83 14.97 17.38
N SER A 326 -11.16 15.30 16.13
CA SER A 326 -10.24 15.18 14.99
C SER A 326 -10.24 16.49 14.20
N PRO A 327 -9.46 17.50 14.63
CA PRO A 327 -9.50 18.83 14.01
C PRO A 327 -8.96 18.87 12.58
N TRP A 328 -9.57 19.72 11.77
CA TRP A 328 -9.25 19.84 10.35
C TRP A 328 -9.57 21.22 9.77
N THR A 329 -8.94 21.55 8.64
CA THR A 329 -9.27 22.70 7.80
C THR A 329 -9.10 22.35 6.32
N LEU A 330 -10.00 22.84 5.48
CA LEU A 330 -9.93 22.77 4.03
C LEU A 330 -9.70 24.17 3.49
N VAL A 331 -8.63 24.35 2.73
CA VAL A 331 -8.32 25.62 2.10
C VAL A 331 -8.12 25.47 0.61
N ARG A 332 -8.54 26.48 -0.14
CA ARG A 332 -8.36 26.57 -1.59
C ARG A 332 -7.26 27.57 -1.91
N VAL A 333 -6.41 27.19 -2.86
CA VAL A 333 -5.36 28.05 -3.41
C VAL A 333 -5.39 28.01 -4.94
N PRO A 334 -5.12 29.13 -5.62
CA PRO A 334 -4.89 29.13 -7.07
C PRO A 334 -3.54 28.48 -7.39
N GLY A 335 -3.53 27.72 -8.48
CA GLY A 335 -2.44 26.85 -8.92
C GLY A 335 -2.79 25.37 -8.81
N VAL A 336 -2.20 24.55 -9.68
CA VAL A 336 -2.27 23.08 -9.60
C VAL A 336 -0.98 22.61 -8.93
N PHE A 337 -1.11 22.03 -7.73
CA PHE A 337 0.04 21.55 -6.96
C PHE A 337 -0.03 20.04 -6.76
N GLN A 338 1.13 19.41 -6.83
CA GLN A 338 1.30 17.98 -6.58
C GLN A 338 2.02 17.70 -5.25
N SER A 339 2.55 18.74 -4.61
CA SER A 339 3.27 18.67 -3.34
C SER A 339 2.89 19.86 -2.46
N VAL A 340 2.75 19.61 -1.16
CA VAL A 340 2.50 20.62 -0.14
C VAL A 340 3.41 20.40 1.06
N GLN A 341 3.96 21.48 1.60
CA GLN A 341 4.70 21.50 2.86
C GLN A 341 3.97 22.38 3.87
N LEU A 342 3.94 21.96 5.13
CA LEU A 342 3.42 22.76 6.23
C LEU A 342 4.56 23.39 7.01
N VAL A 343 4.42 24.68 7.34
CA VAL A 343 5.35 25.42 8.20
C VAL A 343 4.59 26.19 9.27
N ASP A 344 5.24 26.49 10.39
CA ASP A 344 4.67 27.39 11.41
C ASP A 344 4.88 28.88 11.05
N GLY A 345 4.41 29.79 11.91
CA GLY A 345 4.58 31.24 11.72
C GLY A 345 6.04 31.73 11.70
N SER A 346 6.99 30.89 12.12
CA SER A 346 8.44 31.14 12.05
C SER A 346 9.10 30.50 10.82
N GLY A 347 8.33 29.81 9.97
CA GLY A 347 8.81 29.12 8.78
C GLY A 347 9.41 27.73 9.05
N ARG A 348 9.27 27.17 10.25
CA ARG A 348 9.79 25.83 10.57
C ARG A 348 8.84 24.74 10.09
N PRO A 349 9.34 23.63 9.51
CA PRO A 349 8.50 22.52 9.09
C PRO A 349 7.65 21.96 10.24
N VAL A 350 6.36 21.76 9.99
CA VAL A 350 5.41 21.18 10.97
C VAL A 350 5.13 19.73 10.60
N GLN A 351 5.40 18.82 11.54
CA GLN A 351 4.96 17.42 11.44
C GLN A 351 3.67 17.22 12.21
N LEU A 352 2.62 16.73 11.54
CA LEU A 352 1.27 16.65 12.14
C LEU A 352 1.11 15.54 13.20
N GLY A 353 2.14 14.71 13.45
CA GLY A 353 2.12 13.59 14.41
C GLY A 353 2.96 13.78 15.68
N GLY A 354 3.60 14.94 15.88
CA GLY A 354 4.42 15.19 17.07
C GLY A 354 3.61 15.74 18.23
N GLY A 355 3.15 14.88 19.14
CA GLY A 355 2.36 15.29 20.29
C GLY A 355 2.56 14.45 21.54
N ALA A 356 3.77 14.45 22.10
CA ALA A 356 4.03 14.54 23.55
C ALA A 356 5.54 14.49 23.84
N GLY A 357 6.08 15.55 24.44
CA GLY A 357 7.40 15.57 25.06
C GLY A 357 8.41 16.50 24.39
N GLY A 358 8.52 17.74 24.89
CA GLY A 358 9.58 18.66 24.48
C GLY A 358 9.35 20.06 25.02
N GLN A 359 9.76 20.28 26.26
CA GLN A 359 9.82 21.56 26.96
C GLN A 359 10.46 22.67 26.10
N THR A 360 9.88 23.86 26.14
CA THR A 360 10.64 25.10 25.97
C THR A 360 10.73 25.82 27.31
N ARG A 361 11.99 25.91 27.76
CA ARG A 361 12.56 26.67 28.87
C ARG A 361 12.53 26.00 30.25
#